data_AF-A0A9J6DRU1-F1
#
_entry.id   AF-A0A9J6DRU1-F1
#
_cell.length_a   1.000
_cell.length_b   1.000
_cell.length_c   1.000
_cell.angle_alpha   90.00
_cell.angle_beta   90.00
_cell.angle_gamma   90.00
#
_symmetry.space_group_name_H-M   'P 1'
#
loop_
_entity.id
_entity.type
_entity.pdbx_description
1 polymer ?
#
loop_
_entity_poly.entity_id
_entity_poly.type
_entity_poly.pdbx_seq_one_letter_code
_entity_poly.pdbx_strand_id
1 'polypeptide(L)'
;MRRDYGFIHCALEDLVTKKFGADTWKLLLEKSGITMHGASFLMHKVYTDDMTLKLVAAACEVLGLDLDTCLEAFGEHFLYFCQQHGYDHILRVLGSNMADFLTNLDNLHDHLASTYPGMRAPSFRVTPGPSGEILLHYYS
;
A
#
# COMPACT_ATOMS: atom_id res chain seq x y z
N MET A 1 -6.48 14.83 -10.46
CA MET A 1 -6.44 14.33 -9.07
C MET A 1 -6.13 12.83 -9.10
N ARG A 2 -5.08 12.43 -8.37
CA ARG A 2 -4.80 11.09 -7.85
C ARG A 2 -6.03 10.26 -7.44
N ARG A 3 -6.04 8.94 -7.65
CA ARG A 3 -7.13 8.04 -7.24
C ARG A 3 -6.55 6.64 -7.03
N ASP A 4 -6.82 6.06 -5.87
CA ASP A 4 -6.32 4.74 -5.46
C ASP A 4 -7.47 3.79 -5.15
N TYR A 5 -7.21 2.50 -5.30
CA TYR A 5 -8.15 1.47 -4.89
C TYR A 5 -8.22 1.32 -3.37
N GLY A 6 -9.41 0.98 -2.89
CA GLY A 6 -9.71 0.72 -1.48
C GLY A 6 -8.88 -0.41 -0.90
N PHE A 7 -8.24 -1.23 -1.73
CA PHE A 7 -7.27 -2.22 -1.30
C PHE A 7 -6.18 -1.63 -0.38
N ILE A 8 -5.65 -0.45 -0.69
CA ILE A 8 -4.68 0.28 0.15
C ILE A 8 -5.29 0.66 1.50
N HIS A 9 -6.55 1.09 1.50
CA HIS A 9 -7.27 1.53 2.70
C HIS A 9 -7.62 0.33 3.60
N CYS A 10 -8.02 -0.80 3.01
CA CYS A 10 -8.23 -2.07 3.71
C CYS A 10 -6.93 -2.59 4.34
N ALA A 11 -5.79 -2.46 3.66
CA ALA A 11 -4.49 -2.84 4.22
C ALA A 11 -4.09 -1.97 5.42
N LEU A 12 -4.39 -0.66 5.37
CA LEU A 12 -4.14 0.23 6.51
C LEU A 12 -5.08 -0.10 7.69
N GLU A 13 -6.35 -0.37 7.41
CA GLU A 13 -7.32 -0.85 8.41
C GLU A 13 -6.84 -2.17 9.06
N ASP A 14 -6.39 -3.15 8.28
CA ASP A 14 -5.86 -4.42 8.79
C ASP A 14 -4.60 -4.22 9.64
N LEU A 15 -3.67 -3.36 9.21
CA LEU A 15 -2.49 -3.00 9.99
C LEU A 15 -2.88 -2.45 11.36
N VAL A 16 -3.72 -1.42 11.37
CA VAL A 16 -4.07 -0.70 12.60
C VAL A 16 -4.86 -1.60 13.53
N THR A 17 -5.83 -2.34 13.00
CA THR A 17 -6.66 -3.24 13.81
C THR A 17 -5.85 -4.41 14.39
N LYS A 18 -4.92 -5.00 13.65
CA LYS A 18 -4.08 -6.10 14.15
C LYS A 18 -3.01 -5.66 15.14
N LYS A 19 -2.36 -4.51 14.92
CA LYS A 19 -1.27 -4.05 15.81
C LYS A 19 -1.77 -3.23 17.00
N PHE A 20 -2.86 -2.47 16.84
CA PHE A 20 -3.31 -1.49 17.84
C PHE A 20 -4.79 -1.64 18.25
N GLY A 21 -5.51 -2.59 17.67
CA GLY A 21 -6.90 -2.89 18.02
C GLY A 21 -7.94 -2.04 17.30
N ALA A 22 -9.19 -2.52 17.33
CA ALA A 22 -10.31 -1.92 16.61
C ALA A 22 -10.70 -0.51 17.13
N ASP A 23 -10.49 -0.22 18.41
CA ASP A 23 -10.81 1.09 18.97
C ASP A 23 -9.82 2.17 18.49
N THR A 24 -8.56 1.81 18.29
CA THR A 24 -7.56 2.71 17.68
C THR A 24 -7.93 3.05 16.23
N TRP A 25 -8.44 2.07 15.47
CA TRP A 25 -8.93 2.32 14.11
C TRP A 25 -10.13 3.27 14.09
N LYS A 26 -11.10 3.11 15.01
CA LYS A 26 -12.24 4.03 15.12
C LYS A 26 -11.79 5.46 15.42
N LEU A 27 -10.87 5.62 16.38
CA LEU A 27 -10.32 6.92 16.74
C LEU A 27 -9.59 7.58 15.55
N LEU A 28 -8.83 6.79 14.78
CA LEU A 28 -8.17 7.24 13.56
C LEU A 28 -9.19 7.74 12.53
N LEU A 29 -10.26 6.98 12.28
CA LEU A 29 -11.33 7.41 11.37
C LEU A 29 -11.98 8.72 11.82
N GLU A 30 -12.29 8.87 13.10
CA GLU A 30 -12.83 10.12 13.66
C GLU A 30 -11.87 11.30 13.44
N LYS A 31 -10.57 11.10 13.74
CA LYS A 31 -9.53 12.13 13.57
C LYS A 31 -9.27 12.50 12.11
N SER A 32 -9.41 11.55 11.19
CA SER A 32 -9.21 11.79 9.76
C SER A 32 -10.27 12.72 9.14
N GLY A 33 -11.41 12.92 9.83
CA GLY A 33 -12.53 13.72 9.32
C GLY A 33 -13.22 13.09 8.09
N ILE A 34 -13.01 11.79 7.86
CA ILE A 34 -13.56 11.06 6.73
C ILE A 34 -14.97 10.56 7.08
N THR A 35 -15.97 11.02 6.32
CA THR A 35 -17.32 10.47 6.40
C THR A 35 -17.44 9.24 5.50
N MET A 36 -17.47 8.05 6.10
CA MET A 36 -17.68 6.80 5.39
C MET A 36 -19.16 6.59 5.07
N HIS A 37 -19.48 6.32 3.80
CA HIS A 37 -20.82 5.87 3.37
C HIS A 37 -20.94 4.34 3.52
N GLY A 38 -20.68 3.82 4.72
CA GLY A 38 -20.66 2.38 5.01
C GLY A 38 -19.82 2.03 6.24
N ALA A 39 -19.77 0.75 6.60
CA ALA A 39 -19.05 0.27 7.78
C ALA A 39 -17.54 0.06 7.57
N SER A 40 -17.10 -0.12 6.31
CA SER A 40 -15.70 -0.44 5.98
C SER A 40 -15.31 0.01 4.57
N PHE A 41 -14.01 0.01 4.28
CA PHE A 41 -13.50 0.25 2.94
C PHE A 41 -13.80 -0.94 2.03
N LEU A 42 -14.08 -0.65 0.76
CA LEU A 42 -14.33 -1.70 -0.25
C LEU A 42 -13.11 -1.82 -1.14
N MET A 43 -12.52 -3.02 -1.20
CA MET A 43 -11.26 -3.29 -1.92
C MET A 43 -11.27 -2.80 -3.38
N HIS A 44 -12.37 -3.02 -4.11
CA HIS A 44 -12.50 -2.66 -5.53
C HIS A 44 -13.15 -1.28 -5.77
N LYS A 45 -13.38 -0.49 -4.72
CA LYS A 45 -13.85 0.90 -4.86
C LYS A 45 -12.66 1.84 -4.97
N VAL A 46 -12.78 2.87 -5.80
CA VAL A 46 -11.77 3.90 -5.97
C VAL A 46 -12.04 5.07 -5.03
N TYR A 47 -11.00 5.53 -4.35
CA TYR A 47 -11.01 6.64 -3.40
C TYR A 47 -10.00 7.72 -3.84
N THR A 48 -10.14 8.93 -3.31
CA THR A 48 -9.25 10.06 -3.68
C THR A 48 -7.97 10.05 -2.84
N ASP A 49 -6.85 10.50 -3.39
CA ASP A 49 -5.60 10.64 -2.62
C ASP A 49 -5.76 11.48 -1.35
N ASP A 50 -6.63 12.50 -1.37
CA ASP A 50 -6.96 13.29 -0.17
C ASP A 50 -7.44 12.40 0.99
N MET A 51 -8.15 11.31 0.68
CA MET A 51 -8.62 10.35 1.67
C MET A 51 -7.45 9.51 2.20
N THR A 52 -6.58 9.00 1.31
CA THR A 52 -5.34 8.31 1.70
C THR A 52 -4.46 9.18 2.59
N LEU A 53 -4.23 10.44 2.20
CA LEU A 53 -3.41 11.40 2.93
C LEU A 53 -3.99 11.74 4.31
N LYS A 54 -5.31 11.91 4.41
CA LYS A 54 -6.00 12.14 5.69
C LYS A 54 -5.90 10.94 6.62
N LEU A 55 -6.02 9.72 6.10
CA LEU A 55 -5.85 8.51 6.91
C LEU A 55 -4.42 8.36 7.43
N VAL A 56 -3.42 8.59 6.58
CA VAL A 56 -2.01 8.51 6.99
C VAL A 56 -1.69 9.59 8.02
N ALA A 57 -2.14 10.83 7.81
CA ALA A 57 -1.96 11.91 8.78
C ALA A 57 -2.61 11.58 10.13
N ALA A 58 -3.85 11.07 10.12
CA ALA A 58 -4.53 10.63 11.34
C ALA A 58 -3.83 9.44 12.00
N ALA A 59 -3.27 8.51 11.22
CA ALA A 59 -2.47 7.40 11.76
C ALA A 59 -1.23 7.92 12.49
N CYS A 60 -0.49 8.86 11.89
CA CYS A 60 0.69 9.47 12.52
C CYS A 60 0.30 10.16 13.84
N GLU A 61 -0.78 10.95 13.85
CA GLU A 61 -1.27 11.64 15.05
C GLU A 61 -1.68 10.66 16.15
N VAL A 62 -2.53 9.68 15.83
CA VAL A 62 -3.11 8.76 16.81
C VAL A 62 -2.09 7.78 17.36
N LEU A 63 -1.17 7.30 16.52
CA LEU A 63 -0.14 6.35 16.93
C LEU A 63 1.10 7.04 17.54
N GLY A 64 1.22 8.36 17.42
CA GLY A 64 2.38 9.12 17.89
C GLY A 64 3.65 8.78 17.13
N LEU A 65 3.52 8.43 15.85
CA LEU A 65 4.63 8.05 14.97
C LEU A 65 4.88 9.16 13.95
N ASP A 66 6.14 9.34 13.55
CA ASP A 66 6.47 10.16 12.39
C ASP A 66 6.02 9.48 11.08
N LEU A 67 5.93 10.29 10.02
CA LEU A 67 5.43 9.84 8.72
C LEU A 67 6.24 8.68 8.14
N ASP A 68 7.56 8.74 8.23
CA ASP A 68 8.45 7.74 7.63
C ASP A 68 8.25 6.39 8.34
N THR A 69 8.27 6.39 9.69
CA THR A 69 7.98 5.20 10.48
C THR A 69 6.60 4.61 10.18
N CYS A 70 5.57 5.47 10.01
CA CYS A 70 4.23 5.02 9.64
C CYS A 70 4.18 4.35 8.27
N LEU A 71 4.82 4.96 7.26
CA LEU A 71 4.82 4.46 5.88
C LEU A 71 5.68 3.20 5.73
N GLU A 72 6.80 3.09 6.46
CA GLU A 72 7.61 1.86 6.51
C GLU A 72 6.82 0.70 7.12
N ALA A 73 6.15 0.93 8.26
CA ALA A 73 5.30 -0.07 8.89
C ALA A 73 4.13 -0.48 8.00
N PHE A 74 3.56 0.46 7.24
CA PHE A 74 2.56 0.17 6.23
C PHE A 74 3.12 -0.69 5.09
N GLY A 75 4.28 -0.35 4.53
CA GLY A 75 4.90 -1.10 3.44
C GLY A 75 5.22 -2.56 3.83
N GLU A 76 5.75 -2.78 5.03
CA GLU A 76 5.99 -4.12 5.56
C GLU A 76 4.67 -4.93 5.66
N HIS A 77 3.66 -4.32 6.26
CA HIS A 77 2.36 -4.96 6.41
C HIS A 77 1.64 -5.18 5.07
N PHE A 78 1.81 -4.27 4.11
CA PHE A 78 1.18 -4.35 2.80
C PHE A 78 1.59 -5.61 2.05
N LEU A 79 2.88 -5.99 2.10
CA LEU A 79 3.33 -7.24 1.47
C LEU A 79 2.69 -8.46 2.13
N TYR A 80 2.59 -8.48 3.46
CA TYR A 80 1.87 -9.53 4.20
C TYR A 80 0.39 -9.56 3.82
N PHE A 81 -0.28 -8.40 3.76
CA PHE A 81 -1.67 -8.27 3.38
C PHE A 81 -1.93 -8.81 1.97
N CYS A 82 -1.09 -8.46 1.00
CA CYS A 82 -1.15 -9.02 -0.36
C CYS A 82 -1.12 -10.56 -0.36
N GLN A 83 -0.23 -11.17 0.43
CA GLN A 83 -0.14 -12.62 0.55
C GLN A 83 -1.42 -13.24 1.14
N GLN A 84 -2.05 -12.60 2.14
CA GLN A 84 -3.29 -13.09 2.73
C GLN A 84 -4.51 -12.94 1.80
N HIS A 85 -4.45 -12.01 0.85
CA HIS A 85 -5.54 -11.69 -0.07
C HIS A 85 -5.37 -12.30 -1.48
N GLY A 86 -4.62 -13.39 -1.59
CA GLY A 86 -4.55 -14.21 -2.81
C GLY A 86 -3.49 -13.77 -3.83
N TYR A 87 -2.60 -12.83 -3.47
CA TYR A 87 -1.48 -12.44 -4.31
C TYR A 87 -0.19 -13.21 -3.99
N ASP A 88 -0.23 -14.19 -3.08
CA ASP A 88 0.95 -14.97 -2.69
C ASP A 88 1.58 -15.71 -3.88
N HIS A 89 0.77 -16.32 -4.75
CA HIS A 89 1.27 -17.05 -5.90
C HIS A 89 1.97 -16.12 -6.91
N ILE A 90 1.34 -14.98 -7.23
CA ILE A 90 1.92 -14.04 -8.19
C ILE A 90 3.17 -13.36 -7.63
N LEU A 91 3.22 -13.07 -6.32
CA LEU A 91 4.41 -12.52 -5.68
C LEU A 91 5.61 -13.48 -5.74
N ARG A 92 5.38 -14.80 -5.64
CA ARG A 92 6.46 -15.81 -5.71
C ARG A 92 7.08 -15.96 -7.09
N VAL A 93 6.37 -15.57 -8.16
CA VAL A 93 6.90 -15.69 -9.53
C VAL A 93 7.65 -14.44 -10.00
N LEU A 94 7.69 -13.37 -9.20
CA LEU A 94 8.38 -12.13 -9.57
C LEU A 94 9.91 -12.25 -9.51
N GLY A 95 10.46 -13.23 -8.81
CA GLY A 95 11.91 -13.39 -8.75
C GLY A 95 12.39 -14.30 -7.64
N SER A 96 13.64 -14.73 -7.77
CA SER A 96 14.34 -15.55 -6.77
C SER A 96 15.22 -14.74 -5.82
N ASN A 97 15.42 -13.45 -6.13
CA ASN A 97 16.20 -12.49 -5.37
C ASN A 97 15.57 -11.08 -5.46
N MET A 98 16.10 -10.13 -4.71
CA MET A 98 15.57 -8.76 -4.64
C MET A 98 15.61 -8.02 -5.99
N ALA A 99 16.68 -8.18 -6.78
CA ALA A 99 16.81 -7.49 -8.06
C ALA A 99 15.79 -8.00 -9.08
N ASP A 100 15.59 -9.32 -9.16
CA ASP A 100 14.55 -9.94 -9.99
C ASP A 100 13.16 -9.44 -9.58
N PHE A 101 12.86 -9.50 -8.27
CA PHE A 101 11.58 -9.09 -7.73
C PHE A 101 11.22 -7.65 -8.12
N LEU A 102 12.15 -6.71 -7.87
CA LEU A 102 11.95 -5.29 -8.17
C LEU A 102 11.84 -5.02 -9.68
N THR A 103 12.61 -5.75 -10.51
CA THR A 103 12.56 -5.63 -11.97
C THR A 103 11.21 -6.06 -12.54
N ASN A 104 10.54 -7.02 -11.89
CA ASN A 104 9.28 -7.58 -12.35
C ASN A 104 8.02 -6.91 -11.74
N LEU A 105 8.18 -5.86 -10.92
CA LEU A 105 7.02 -5.14 -10.34
C LEU A 105 6.14 -4.48 -11.41
N ASP A 106 6.71 -3.97 -12.50
CA ASP A 106 5.93 -3.39 -13.59
C ASP A 106 5.05 -4.46 -14.26
N ASN A 107 5.58 -5.68 -14.46
CA ASN A 107 4.82 -6.81 -15.00
C ASN A 107 3.68 -7.24 -14.06
N LEU A 108 3.90 -7.22 -12.74
CA LEU A 108 2.85 -7.45 -11.74
C LEU A 108 1.72 -6.42 -11.92
N HIS A 109 2.08 -5.13 -11.96
CA HIS A 109 1.11 -4.07 -12.06
C HIS A 109 0.32 -4.11 -13.39
N ASP A 110 0.98 -4.43 -14.49
CA ASP A 110 0.32 -4.64 -15.78
C ASP A 110 -0.69 -5.80 -15.73
N HIS A 111 -0.34 -6.91 -15.07
CA HIS A 111 -1.27 -8.01 -14.85
C HIS A 111 -2.49 -7.56 -14.03
N LEU A 112 -2.26 -6.81 -12.95
CA LEU A 112 -3.32 -6.30 -12.09
C LEU A 112 -4.23 -5.27 -12.77
N ALA A 113 -3.75 -4.55 -13.79
CA ALA A 113 -4.54 -3.56 -14.52
C ALA A 113 -5.81 -4.15 -15.18
N SER A 114 -5.81 -5.46 -15.46
CA SER A 114 -7.00 -6.17 -15.96
C SER A 114 -8.11 -6.30 -14.90
N THR A 115 -7.73 -6.47 -13.63
CA THR A 115 -8.63 -6.60 -12.47
C THR A 115 -9.00 -5.24 -11.87
N TYR A 116 -8.12 -4.25 -12.04
CA TYR A 116 -8.25 -2.90 -11.50
C TYR A 116 -8.26 -1.86 -12.64
N PRO A 117 -9.39 -1.69 -13.36
CA PRO A 117 -9.48 -0.77 -14.49
C PRO A 117 -9.10 0.67 -14.14
N GLY A 118 -8.08 1.21 -14.81
CA GLY A 118 -7.61 2.57 -14.58
C GLY A 118 -6.70 2.70 -13.36
N MET A 119 -6.20 1.59 -12.81
CA MET A 119 -5.11 1.59 -11.84
C MET A 119 -3.92 2.39 -12.38
N ARG A 120 -3.36 3.24 -11.52
CA ARG A 120 -2.13 4.00 -11.81
C ARG A 120 -1.02 3.48 -10.93
N ALA A 121 -0.33 2.47 -11.43
CA ALA A 121 0.82 1.92 -10.73
C ALA A 121 2.07 2.78 -10.93
N PRO A 122 2.97 2.82 -9.93
CA PRO A 122 4.32 3.31 -10.14
C PRO A 122 5.11 2.38 -11.07
N SER A 123 6.17 2.91 -11.68
CA SER A 123 7.13 2.14 -12.46
C SER A 123 8.47 2.05 -11.73
N PHE A 124 9.08 0.87 -11.81
CA PHE A 124 10.36 0.55 -11.20
C PHE A 124 11.34 0.08 -12.25
N ARG A 125 12.55 0.64 -12.21
CA ARG A 125 13.67 0.15 -13.01
C ARG A 125 14.86 -0.11 -12.11
N VAL A 126 15.48 -1.27 -12.30
CA VAL A 126 16.71 -1.64 -11.59
C VAL A 126 17.90 -1.53 -12.54
N THR A 127 18.98 -0.92 -12.07
CA THR A 127 20.28 -0.89 -12.77
C THR A 127 21.41 -1.26 -11.81
N PRO A 128 22.48 -1.89 -12.27
CA PRO A 128 23.62 -2.22 -11.41
C PRO A 128 24.33 -0.94 -10.92
N GLY A 129 24.70 -0.93 -9.64
CA GLY A 129 25.57 0.07 -9.03
C GLY A 129 27.06 -0.22 -9.27
N PRO A 130 27.93 0.75 -8.99
CA PRO A 130 29.37 0.64 -9.27
C PRO A 130 30.11 -0.40 -8.41
N SER A 131 29.58 -0.79 -7.24
CA SER A 131 30.23 -1.72 -6.32
C SER A 131 29.33 -2.91 -5.94
N GLY A 132 28.45 -3.32 -6.86
CA GLY A 132 27.53 -4.45 -6.64
C GLY A 132 26.25 -4.09 -5.89
N GLU A 133 25.99 -2.80 -5.65
CA GLU A 133 24.68 -2.33 -5.20
C GLU A 133 23.63 -2.46 -6.33
N ILE A 134 22.36 -2.33 -5.95
CA ILE A 134 21.28 -2.10 -6.90
C ILE A 134 20.88 -0.63 -6.83
N LEU A 135 20.74 0.00 -8.00
CA LEU A 135 20.17 1.33 -8.12
C LEU A 135 18.71 1.17 -8.57
N LEU A 136 17.78 1.57 -7.70
CA LEU A 136 16.35 1.55 -7.96
C LEU A 136 15.91 2.94 -8.45
N HIS A 137 15.34 2.97 -9.65
CA HIS A 137 14.69 4.16 -10.21
C HIS A 137 13.19 4.01 -10.00
N TYR A 138 12.60 4.94 -9.25
CA TYR A 138 11.17 4.97 -8.93
C TYR A 138 10.48 6.13 -9.64
N TYR A 139 9.42 5.83 -10.39
CA TYR A 139 8.62 6.81 -11.12
C TYR A 139 7.17 6.75 -10.66
N SER A 140 6.61 7.88 -10.20
CA SER A 140 5.24 7.96 -9.68
C SER A 140 4.37 9.04 -10.30
#